data_AF-A0A4V6YSY2-F1
#
_entry.id   AF-A0A4V6YSY2-F1
#
_cell.length_a   1.000
_cell.length_b   1.000
_cell.length_c   1.000
_cell.angle_alpha   90.00
_cell.angle_beta   90.00
_cell.angle_gamma   90.00
#
_symmetry.space_group_name_H-M   'P 1'
#
loop_
_entity.id
_entity.type
_entity.pdbx_description
1 polymer ?
#
loop_
_entity_poly.entity_id
_entity_poly.type
_entity_poly.pdbx_seq_one_letter_code
_entity_poly.pdbx_strand_id
1 'polypeptide(L)'
;MSTAVETERAPRVAPLKGPLNKDDFLAFIRTIISHDDKVDEKLCDAVFDLFDKDSDNILSESETESVNQRLISAINDLRTALIVVDFQNDFVSGSLAIGNGGAKQNPMEALAPLNRLLTTMPAFDTIIYTLDWHPSNHISFYEHCRNSDRTLATSDRLRKLKPFDTVVFESPKMTQSDKYNEFIIDFRSFKVGNRAIDLQL
;
A
#
# COMPACT_ATOMS: atom_id res chain seq x y z
N MET A 1 -7.83 27.15 -10.28
CA MET A 1 -7.04 26.10 -10.95
C MET A 1 -5.62 26.20 -10.43
N SER A 2 -5.24 25.35 -9.49
CA SER A 2 -3.86 25.30 -8.99
C SER A 2 -3.10 24.32 -9.88
N THR A 3 -2.23 24.84 -10.74
CA THR A 3 -1.27 24.02 -11.48
C THR A 3 -0.30 23.45 -10.45
N ALA A 4 -0.42 22.15 -10.16
CA ALA A 4 0.59 21.45 -9.39
C ALA A 4 1.90 21.54 -10.20
N VAL A 5 2.88 22.25 -9.65
CA VAL A 5 4.25 22.18 -10.12
C VAL A 5 4.69 20.75 -9.81
N GLU A 6 4.78 19.91 -10.84
CA GLU A 6 5.50 18.64 -10.73
C GLU A 6 6.95 19.00 -10.38
N THR A 7 7.28 18.91 -9.10
CA THR A 7 8.67 18.98 -8.65
C THR A 7 9.40 17.80 -9.28
N GLU A 8 10.32 18.09 -10.19
CA GLU A 8 11.20 17.11 -10.83
C GLU A 8 11.82 16.21 -9.76
N ARG A 9 11.49 14.91 -9.83
CA ARG A 9 11.92 13.93 -8.85
C ARG A 9 13.35 13.51 -9.17
N ALA A 10 14.23 13.50 -8.17
CA ALA A 10 15.56 12.91 -8.31
C ALA A 10 15.45 11.41 -8.70
N PRO A 11 16.28 10.92 -9.64
CA PRO A 11 16.23 9.53 -10.08
C PRO A 11 16.57 8.58 -8.93
N ARG A 12 15.86 7.45 -8.86
CA ARG A 12 16.09 6.38 -7.86
C ARG A 12 17.41 5.66 -8.13
N VAL A 13 17.74 5.50 -9.41
CA VAL A 13 18.92 4.79 -9.91
C VAL A 13 19.68 5.73 -10.83
N ALA A 14 20.99 5.89 -10.58
CA ALA A 14 21.85 6.69 -11.43
C ALA A 14 22.04 6.04 -12.81
N PRO A 15 22.23 6.83 -13.88
CA PRO A 15 22.57 6.28 -15.18
C PRO A 15 23.85 5.43 -15.11
N LEU A 16 23.83 4.29 -15.79
CA LEU A 16 25.00 3.46 -16.05
C LEU A 16 25.97 4.25 -16.93
N LYS A 17 27.27 4.11 -16.65
CA LYS A 17 28.35 4.77 -17.40
C LYS A 17 29.24 3.70 -18.02
N GLY A 18 29.44 3.79 -19.33
CA GLY A 18 30.30 2.90 -20.10
C GLY A 18 31.66 3.52 -20.39
N PRO A 19 32.56 2.76 -21.03
CA PRO A 19 32.41 1.33 -21.33
C PRO A 19 32.45 0.48 -20.05
N LEU A 20 31.71 -0.63 -20.03
CA LEU A 20 31.50 -1.44 -18.82
C LEU A 20 31.60 -2.94 -19.13
N ASN A 21 32.44 -3.69 -18.41
CA ASN A 21 32.48 -5.14 -18.56
C ASN A 21 31.31 -5.81 -17.80
N LYS A 22 31.16 -7.11 -18.01
CA LYS A 22 30.10 -7.92 -17.39
C LYS A 22 30.14 -7.91 -15.87
N ASP A 23 31.31 -8.03 -15.23
CA ASP A 23 31.42 -8.06 -13.77
C ASP A 23 30.97 -6.74 -13.14
N ASP A 24 31.35 -5.62 -13.75
CA ASP A 24 30.95 -4.29 -13.30
C ASP A 24 29.45 -4.04 -13.54
N PHE A 25 28.90 -4.55 -14.65
CA PHE A 25 27.45 -4.54 -14.89
C PHE A 25 26.69 -5.33 -13.82
N LEU A 26 27.16 -6.53 -13.48
CA LEU A 26 26.56 -7.36 -12.44
C LEU A 26 26.62 -6.69 -11.08
N ALA A 27 27.76 -6.08 -10.74
CA ALA A 27 27.91 -5.30 -9.51
C ALA A 27 26.90 -4.15 -9.47
N PHE A 28 26.71 -3.44 -10.58
CA PHE A 28 25.72 -2.38 -10.70
C PHE A 28 24.28 -2.90 -10.52
N ILE A 29 23.88 -3.97 -11.22
CA ILE A 29 22.53 -4.55 -11.10
C ILE A 29 22.26 -5.02 -9.66
N ARG A 30 23.26 -5.61 -9.00
CA ARG A 30 23.16 -5.99 -7.58
C ARG A 30 22.99 -4.80 -6.64
N THR A 31 23.36 -3.58 -7.04
CA THR A 31 23.06 -2.37 -6.24
C THR A 31 21.60 -1.94 -6.35
N ILE A 32 20.90 -2.33 -7.42
CA ILE A 32 19.49 -2.01 -7.65
C ILE A 32 18.58 -3.03 -6.97
N ILE A 33 18.96 -4.31 -7.00
CA ILE A 33 18.20 -5.42 -6.42
C ILE A 33 18.50 -5.51 -4.92
N SER A 34 17.48 -5.79 -4.09
CA SER A 34 17.65 -5.93 -2.63
C SER A 34 18.60 -7.07 -2.26
N HIS A 35 19.38 -6.87 -1.19
CA HIS A 35 20.44 -7.79 -0.75
C HIS A 35 19.97 -9.21 -0.37
N ASP A 36 18.68 -9.41 -0.10
CA ASP A 36 18.12 -10.70 0.33
C ASP A 36 17.62 -11.57 -0.84
N ASP A 37 17.54 -11.03 -2.05
CA ASP A 37 17.12 -11.78 -3.24
C ASP A 37 18.32 -12.51 -3.85
N LYS A 38 18.19 -13.83 -4.00
CA LYS A 38 19.15 -14.62 -4.79
C LYS A 38 19.02 -14.20 -6.25
N VAL A 39 19.95 -13.36 -6.71
CA VAL A 39 20.05 -12.99 -8.12
C VAL A 39 20.47 -14.23 -8.91
N ASP A 40 19.62 -14.67 -9.85
CA ASP A 40 19.95 -15.75 -10.77
C ASP A 40 20.99 -15.23 -11.78
N GLU A 41 22.23 -15.72 -11.67
CA GLU A 41 23.34 -15.32 -12.55
C GLU A 41 23.00 -15.55 -14.02
N LYS A 42 22.23 -16.59 -14.37
CA LYS A 42 21.84 -16.85 -15.76
C LYS A 42 20.91 -15.77 -16.30
N LEU A 43 20.04 -15.22 -15.45
CA LEU A 43 19.15 -14.14 -15.86
C LEU A 43 19.95 -12.86 -16.08
N CYS A 44 20.92 -12.57 -15.21
CA CYS A 44 21.78 -11.41 -15.41
C CYS A 44 22.64 -11.52 -16.66
N ASP A 45 23.13 -12.71 -16.98
CA ASP A 45 23.84 -12.99 -18.22
C ASP A 45 22.93 -12.70 -19.43
N ALA A 46 21.70 -13.23 -19.41
CA ALA A 46 20.73 -12.98 -20.48
C ALA A 46 20.37 -11.49 -20.62
N VAL A 47 20.33 -10.74 -19.52
CA VAL A 47 20.13 -9.28 -19.56
C VAL A 47 21.36 -8.58 -20.14
N PHE A 48 22.57 -8.96 -19.75
CA PHE A 48 23.80 -8.39 -20.31
C PHE A 48 23.87 -8.62 -21.82
N ASP A 49 23.69 -9.87 -22.26
CA ASP A 49 23.71 -10.28 -23.67
C ASP A 49 22.58 -9.62 -24.49
N LEU A 50 21.49 -9.20 -23.85
CA LEU A 50 20.44 -8.43 -24.52
C LEU A 50 20.94 -7.04 -24.97
N PHE A 51 21.93 -6.47 -24.28
CA PHE A 51 22.46 -5.15 -24.56
C PHE A 51 23.83 -5.17 -25.26
N ASP A 52 24.65 -6.20 -25.05
CA ASP A 52 25.89 -6.45 -25.78
C ASP A 52 25.59 -6.97 -27.21
N LYS A 53 25.53 -6.05 -28.18
CA LYS A 53 25.09 -6.31 -29.56
C LYS A 53 26.18 -6.86 -30.44
N ASP A 54 27.42 -6.48 -30.21
CA ASP A 54 28.56 -7.00 -30.96
C ASP A 54 29.21 -8.22 -30.28
N SER A 55 28.74 -8.59 -29.08
CA SER A 55 29.16 -9.78 -28.33
C SER A 55 30.64 -9.76 -27.96
N ASP A 56 31.18 -8.57 -27.69
CA ASP A 56 32.57 -8.37 -27.30
C ASP A 56 32.79 -8.50 -25.77
N ASN A 57 31.71 -8.73 -25.00
CA ASN A 57 31.65 -8.78 -23.54
C ASN A 57 31.91 -7.45 -22.83
N ILE A 58 31.76 -6.33 -23.53
CA ILE A 58 31.88 -4.96 -23.03
C ILE A 58 30.69 -4.15 -23.53
N LEU A 59 29.90 -3.60 -22.62
CA LEU A 59 28.90 -2.62 -23.02
C LEU A 59 29.60 -1.32 -23.40
N SER A 60 29.59 -1.00 -24.69
CA SER A 60 30.04 0.29 -25.23
C SER A 60 29.23 1.46 -24.65
N GLU A 61 29.65 2.70 -24.93
CA GLU A 61 28.88 3.89 -24.55
C GLU A 61 27.47 3.87 -25.14
N SER A 62 27.31 3.45 -26.40
CA SER A 62 26.01 3.35 -27.06
C SER A 62 25.11 2.26 -26.46
N GLU A 63 25.68 1.14 -26.05
CA GLU A 63 24.90 0.05 -25.45
C GLU A 63 24.52 0.36 -24.01
N THR A 64 25.43 0.99 -23.28
CA THR A 64 25.14 1.55 -21.95
C THR A 64 24.01 2.56 -22.02
N GLU A 65 23.99 3.43 -23.04
CA GLU A 65 22.89 4.37 -23.25
C GLU A 65 21.57 3.64 -23.57
N SER A 66 21.62 2.53 -24.31
CA SER A 66 20.46 1.66 -24.53
C SER A 66 19.94 1.03 -23.22
N VAL A 67 20.84 0.60 -22.32
CA VAL A 67 20.48 0.16 -20.97
C VAL A 67 19.80 1.29 -20.20
N ASN A 68 20.38 2.50 -20.23
CA ASN A 68 19.84 3.67 -19.55
C ASN A 68 18.40 3.96 -19.98
N GLN A 69 18.15 3.96 -21.28
CA GLN A 69 16.84 4.28 -21.85
C GLN A 69 15.80 3.19 -21.60
N ARG A 70 16.18 1.91 -21.70
CA ARG A 70 15.21 0.80 -21.65
C ARG A 70 14.99 0.24 -20.26
N LEU A 71 16.03 0.19 -19.43
CA LEU A 71 15.98 -0.42 -18.11
C LEU A 71 15.95 0.64 -17.00
N ILE A 72 16.94 1.55 -16.98
CA ILE A 72 17.08 2.49 -15.85
C ILE A 72 15.99 3.56 -15.87
N SER A 73 15.61 4.10 -17.05
CA SER A 73 14.48 5.02 -17.16
C SER A 73 13.20 4.36 -16.68
N ALA A 74 12.93 3.12 -17.11
CA ALA A 74 11.75 2.38 -16.68
C ALA A 74 11.69 2.23 -15.15
N ILE A 75 12.82 1.89 -14.51
CA ILE A 75 12.92 1.80 -13.04
C ILE A 75 12.69 3.16 -12.37
N ASN A 76 13.25 4.23 -12.92
CA ASN A 76 13.09 5.59 -12.40
C ASN A 76 11.66 6.14 -12.57
N ASP A 77 10.96 5.69 -13.60
CA ASP A 77 9.58 6.08 -13.90
C ASP A 77 8.56 5.32 -13.05
N LEU A 78 8.91 4.16 -12.48
CA LEU A 78 8.01 3.40 -11.60
C LEU A 78 7.50 4.28 -10.45
N ARG A 79 6.17 4.30 -10.33
CA ARG A 79 5.45 4.94 -9.22
C ARG A 79 4.96 3.88 -8.25
N THR A 80 5.30 4.04 -6.98
CA THR A 80 4.90 3.10 -5.92
C THR A 80 4.00 3.77 -4.91
N ALA A 81 2.93 3.10 -4.51
CA ALA A 81 2.04 3.56 -3.45
C ALA A 81 1.91 2.49 -2.37
N LEU A 82 1.84 2.92 -1.11
CA LEU A 82 1.47 2.09 0.04
C LEU A 82 0.11 2.56 0.54
N ILE A 83 -0.84 1.63 0.67
CA ILE A 83 -2.15 1.90 1.25
C ILE A 83 -2.25 1.13 2.56
N VAL A 84 -2.36 1.86 3.67
CA VAL A 84 -2.57 1.33 5.02
C VAL A 84 -4.06 1.41 5.31
N VAL A 85 -4.71 0.25 5.37
CA VAL A 85 -6.17 0.16 5.48
C VAL A 85 -6.57 -0.05 6.94
N ASP A 86 -7.36 0.90 7.46
CA ASP A 86 -8.07 0.84 8.74
C ASP A 86 -7.19 0.39 9.93
N PHE A 87 -5.92 0.81 9.94
CA PHE A 87 -4.95 0.48 11.00
C PHE A 87 -5.11 1.41 12.21
N GLN A 88 -6.32 1.45 12.77
CA GLN A 88 -6.73 2.31 13.89
C GLN A 88 -6.69 1.54 15.21
N ASN A 89 -6.50 2.25 16.33
CA ASN A 89 -6.50 1.67 17.68
C ASN A 89 -7.70 0.74 17.92
N ASP A 90 -8.88 1.08 17.40
CA ASP A 90 -10.10 0.32 17.62
C ASP A 90 -10.04 -1.11 17.08
N PHE A 91 -9.37 -1.31 15.94
CA PHE A 91 -9.13 -2.63 15.32
C PHE A 91 -7.89 -3.34 15.84
N VAL A 92 -6.91 -2.58 16.37
CA VAL A 92 -5.67 -3.16 16.90
C VAL A 92 -5.86 -3.65 18.34
N SER A 93 -6.36 -2.80 19.23
CA SER A 93 -6.44 -3.05 20.67
C SER A 93 -7.73 -2.56 21.34
N GLY A 94 -8.64 -1.94 20.59
CA GLY A 94 -9.88 -1.35 21.11
C GLY A 94 -11.11 -2.25 21.01
N SER A 95 -12.27 -1.62 20.82
CA SER A 95 -13.59 -2.26 20.92
C SER A 95 -13.89 -3.21 19.76
N LEU A 96 -13.22 -3.02 18.62
CA LEU A 96 -13.33 -3.85 17.42
C LEU A 96 -12.03 -4.65 17.16
N ALA A 97 -11.25 -4.94 18.21
CA ALA A 97 -9.96 -5.61 18.07
C ALA A 97 -10.07 -6.95 17.31
N ILE A 98 -9.38 -7.05 16.17
CA ILE A 98 -9.52 -8.17 15.24
C ILE A 98 -8.58 -9.36 15.53
N GLY A 99 -7.86 -9.34 16.66
CA GLY A 99 -6.87 -10.37 16.98
C GLY A 99 -7.44 -11.81 17.05
N ASN A 100 -8.74 -11.94 17.35
CA ASN A 100 -9.48 -13.22 17.32
C ASN A 100 -10.38 -13.38 16.08
N GLY A 101 -10.22 -12.50 15.08
CA GLY A 101 -10.98 -12.51 13.84
C GLY A 101 -10.70 -13.74 12.98
N GLY A 102 -11.50 -13.93 11.92
CA GLY A 102 -11.42 -15.11 11.05
C GLY A 102 -10.05 -15.35 10.39
N ALA A 103 -9.25 -14.29 10.24
CA ALA A 103 -7.88 -14.36 9.71
C ALA A 103 -6.87 -14.97 10.69
N LYS A 104 -7.19 -15.06 12.00
CA LYS A 104 -6.31 -15.55 13.07
C LYS A 104 -4.93 -14.85 13.10
N GLN A 105 -4.91 -13.57 12.77
CA GLN A 105 -3.71 -12.74 12.75
C GLN A 105 -3.87 -11.62 13.78
N ASN A 106 -2.82 -11.41 14.58
CA ASN A 106 -2.81 -10.32 15.54
C ASN A 106 -2.33 -9.03 14.84
N PRO A 107 -3.17 -7.99 14.71
CA PRO A 107 -2.77 -6.74 14.06
C PRO A 107 -1.60 -6.05 14.77
N MET A 108 -1.41 -6.29 16.07
CA MET A 108 -0.26 -5.75 16.82
C MET A 108 1.08 -6.27 16.28
N GLU A 109 1.12 -7.50 15.77
CA GLU A 109 2.35 -8.09 15.20
C GLU A 109 2.73 -7.43 13.86
N ALA A 110 1.76 -6.81 13.17
CA ALA A 110 1.99 -6.09 11.92
C ALA A 110 2.54 -4.67 12.12
N LEU A 111 2.43 -4.08 13.31
CA LEU A 111 2.85 -2.70 13.59
C LEU A 111 4.34 -2.48 13.33
N ALA A 112 5.20 -3.35 13.88
CA ALA A 112 6.65 -3.21 13.72
C ALA A 112 7.11 -3.42 12.25
N PRO A 113 6.66 -4.47 11.52
CA PRO A 113 6.87 -4.57 10.08
C PRO A 113 6.38 -3.37 9.29
N LEU A 114 5.18 -2.86 9.59
CA LEU A 114 4.61 -1.71 8.89
C LEU A 114 5.42 -0.43 9.11
N ASN A 115 5.82 -0.14 10.35
CA ASN A 115 6.69 1.00 10.65
C ASN A 115 8.07 0.85 10.00
N ARG A 116 8.61 -0.37 9.87
CA ARG A 116 9.81 -0.59 9.05
C ARG A 116 9.56 -0.26 7.59
N LEU A 117 8.49 -0.76 6.98
CA LEU A 117 8.14 -0.42 5.58
C LEU A 117 8.04 1.09 5.33
N LEU A 118 7.46 1.82 6.29
CA LEU A 118 7.31 3.27 6.21
C LEU A 118 8.62 4.06 6.39
N THR A 119 9.60 3.49 7.10
CA THR A 119 10.84 4.19 7.50
C THR A 119 12.10 3.73 6.77
N THR A 120 12.19 2.48 6.33
CA THR A 120 13.43 1.86 5.83
C THR A 120 13.44 1.56 4.33
N MET A 121 12.28 1.42 3.67
CA MET A 121 12.24 1.17 2.23
C MET A 121 12.39 2.47 1.42
N PRO A 122 12.92 2.44 0.18
CA PRO A 122 12.91 3.60 -0.70
C PRO A 122 11.48 4.16 -0.75
N ALA A 123 11.34 5.40 -0.30
CA ALA A 123 10.05 5.99 0.05
C ALA A 123 9.02 5.74 -1.05
N PHE A 124 7.90 5.12 -0.68
CA PHE A 124 6.73 5.09 -1.54
C PHE A 124 6.44 6.52 -2.02
N ASP A 125 6.11 6.66 -3.29
CA ASP A 125 5.76 7.96 -3.87
C ASP A 125 4.50 8.52 -3.22
N THR A 126 3.63 7.63 -2.76
CA THR A 126 2.41 7.98 -2.07
C THR A 126 2.17 6.99 -0.95
N ILE A 127 1.84 7.51 0.24
CA ILE A 127 1.37 6.71 1.36
C ILE A 127 -0.03 7.19 1.67
N ILE A 128 -0.99 6.27 1.61
CA ILE A 128 -2.40 6.53 1.83
C ILE A 128 -2.80 5.79 3.10
N TYR A 129 -3.50 6.47 4.00
CA TYR A 129 -4.15 5.87 5.15
C TYR A 129 -5.64 5.94 4.93
N THR A 130 -6.35 4.83 5.08
CA THR A 130 -7.80 4.86 5.21
C THR A 130 -8.18 4.95 6.68
N LEU A 131 -9.35 5.53 6.91
CA LEU A 131 -9.95 5.66 8.23
C LEU A 131 -11.37 5.14 8.13
N ASP A 132 -11.69 4.14 8.93
CA ASP A 132 -13.08 3.84 9.24
C ASP A 132 -13.58 4.93 10.19
N TRP A 133 -14.28 5.92 9.63
CA TRP A 133 -14.82 7.06 10.34
C TRP A 133 -16.33 7.12 10.21
N HIS A 134 -16.99 7.25 11.35
CA HIS A 134 -18.43 7.23 11.45
C HIS A 134 -18.91 8.38 12.35
N PRO A 135 -20.02 9.06 12.02
CA PRO A 135 -20.68 9.97 12.95
C PRO A 135 -21.22 9.20 14.16
N SER A 136 -21.42 9.86 15.30
CA SER A 136 -21.87 9.20 16.53
C SER A 136 -23.20 8.47 16.39
N ASN A 137 -24.09 8.90 15.48
CA ASN A 137 -25.39 8.28 15.22
C ASN A 137 -25.38 7.31 14.03
N HIS A 138 -24.20 6.81 13.64
CA HIS A 138 -24.05 5.95 12.47
C HIS A 138 -24.86 4.66 12.58
N ILE A 139 -25.34 4.18 11.44
CA ILE A 139 -26.28 3.07 11.36
C ILE A 139 -25.69 1.70 11.68
N SER A 140 -24.37 1.55 11.55
CA SER A 140 -23.64 0.36 11.97
C SER A 140 -23.51 0.17 13.48
N PHE A 141 -23.77 1.21 14.27
CA PHE A 141 -23.70 1.08 15.71
C PHE A 141 -24.95 0.39 16.23
N TYR A 142 -24.76 -0.68 17.00
CA TYR A 142 -25.83 -1.47 17.58
C TYR A 142 -26.80 -0.60 18.41
N GLU A 143 -26.26 0.40 19.09
CA GLU A 143 -26.99 1.38 19.90
C GLU A 143 -27.90 2.29 19.06
N HIS A 144 -27.59 2.46 17.77
CA HIS A 144 -28.24 3.42 16.88
C HIS A 144 -29.05 2.77 15.75
N CYS A 145 -29.04 1.44 15.62
CA CYS A 145 -29.85 0.71 14.64
C CYS A 145 -31.37 0.93 14.81
N ARG A 146 -31.82 1.42 15.97
CA ARG A 146 -33.24 1.71 16.30
C ARG A 146 -33.55 3.19 16.50
N ASN A 147 -32.68 4.10 16.05
CA ASN A 147 -32.96 5.53 16.08
C ASN A 147 -34.24 5.86 15.27
N SER A 148 -34.90 6.96 15.62
CA SER A 148 -36.20 7.34 15.02
C SER A 148 -36.12 7.78 13.55
N ASP A 149 -34.92 8.05 13.04
CA ASP A 149 -34.65 8.47 11.65
C ASP A 149 -34.53 7.28 10.67
N ARG A 150 -34.68 6.05 11.16
CA ARG A 150 -34.58 4.82 10.38
C ARG A 150 -35.59 3.77 10.82
N THR A 151 -35.85 2.80 9.96
CA THR A 151 -36.83 1.73 10.22
C THR A 151 -36.26 0.40 9.77
N LEU A 152 -36.09 -0.52 10.71
CA LEU A 152 -35.72 -1.91 10.46
C LEU A 152 -36.87 -2.67 9.79
N ALA A 153 -36.55 -3.68 8.99
CA ALA A 153 -37.52 -4.61 8.45
C ALA A 153 -38.33 -5.28 9.56
N THR A 154 -39.59 -5.60 9.28
CA THR A 154 -40.50 -6.22 10.27
C THR A 154 -39.88 -7.45 10.96
N SER A 155 -39.14 -8.30 10.22
CA SER A 155 -38.43 -9.46 10.78
C SER A 155 -37.35 -9.09 11.79
N ASP A 156 -36.59 -8.00 11.54
CA ASP A 156 -35.50 -7.54 12.41
C ASP A 156 -36.01 -6.73 13.60
N ARG A 157 -37.16 -6.06 13.45
CA ARG A 157 -37.83 -5.34 14.55
C ARG A 157 -38.32 -6.29 15.65
N LEU A 158 -38.84 -7.46 15.25
CA LEU A 158 -39.49 -8.40 16.16
C LEU A 158 -38.50 -9.32 16.91
N ARG A 159 -37.26 -9.43 16.44
CA ARG A 159 -36.24 -10.27 17.07
C ARG A 159 -35.28 -9.49 17.97
N LYS A 160 -34.73 -10.18 18.97
CA LYS A 160 -33.67 -9.63 19.82
C LYS A 160 -32.36 -9.60 19.04
N LEU A 161 -31.92 -8.42 18.65
CA LEU A 161 -30.64 -8.22 17.95
C LEU A 161 -29.46 -8.38 18.91
N LYS A 162 -28.32 -8.74 18.34
CA LYS A 162 -27.01 -8.73 18.99
C LYS A 162 -26.02 -7.92 18.14
N PRO A 163 -24.91 -7.44 18.72
CA PRO A 163 -23.79 -6.95 17.92
C PRO A 163 -23.41 -7.97 16.83
N PHE A 164 -23.05 -7.47 15.65
CA PHE A 164 -22.72 -8.28 14.46
C PHE A 164 -23.90 -9.05 13.82
N ASP A 165 -25.15 -8.72 14.17
CA ASP A 165 -26.30 -9.21 13.40
C ASP A 165 -26.44 -8.41 12.10
N THR A 166 -26.62 -9.12 10.98
CA THR A 166 -27.08 -8.52 9.72
C THR A 166 -28.55 -8.13 9.84
N VAL A 167 -28.89 -6.92 9.39
CA VAL A 167 -30.25 -6.38 9.42
C VAL A 167 -30.61 -5.67 8.12
N VAL A 168 -31.90 -5.63 7.82
CA VAL A 168 -32.43 -4.88 6.68
C VAL A 168 -33.12 -3.62 7.18
N PHE A 169 -32.85 -2.48 6.56
CA PHE A 169 -33.59 -1.23 6.78
C PHE A 169 -34.61 -1.04 5.65
N GLU A 170 -35.86 -0.79 6.04
CA GLU A 170 -36.93 -0.34 5.14
C GLU A 170 -36.74 1.14 4.79
N SER A 171 -36.20 1.93 5.73
CA SER A 171 -35.85 3.35 5.53
C SER A 171 -34.60 3.71 6.35
N PRO A 172 -33.52 4.24 5.74
CA PRO A 172 -33.27 4.23 4.30
C PRO A 172 -33.27 2.79 3.78
N LYS A 173 -33.70 2.57 2.54
CA LYS A 173 -33.78 1.21 1.98
C LYS A 173 -32.35 0.69 1.70
N MET A 174 -31.81 -0.08 2.65
CA MET A 174 -30.50 -0.70 2.52
C MET A 174 -30.44 -2.02 3.30
N THR A 175 -29.60 -2.94 2.84
CA THR A 175 -29.26 -4.15 3.59
C THR A 175 -27.92 -3.91 4.25
N GLN A 176 -27.91 -3.92 5.57
CA GLN A 176 -26.68 -3.78 6.33
C GLN A 176 -26.19 -5.17 6.73
N SER A 177 -25.10 -5.59 6.11
CA SER A 177 -24.35 -6.79 6.50
C SER A 177 -22.99 -6.38 7.06
N ASP A 178 -22.35 -7.25 7.84
CA ASP A 178 -20.96 -7.10 8.31
C ASP A 178 -19.93 -6.97 7.15
N LYS A 179 -20.37 -7.02 5.90
CA LYS A 179 -19.56 -6.81 4.71
C LYS A 179 -19.75 -5.40 4.17
N TYR A 180 -18.62 -4.69 4.16
CA TYR A 180 -18.25 -3.42 3.52
C TYR A 180 -19.11 -2.92 2.36
N ASN A 181 -20.36 -2.53 2.60
CA ASN A 181 -21.21 -2.04 1.53
C ASN A 181 -21.35 -0.52 1.43
N GLU A 182 -21.08 0.28 2.46
CA GLU A 182 -20.98 1.74 2.32
C GLU A 182 -20.03 2.34 3.37
N PHE A 183 -18.73 2.08 3.22
CA PHE A 183 -17.72 2.86 3.93
C PHE A 183 -17.43 4.13 3.13
N ILE A 184 -17.67 5.30 3.72
CA ILE A 184 -17.02 6.52 3.24
C ILE A 184 -15.55 6.36 3.59
N ILE A 185 -14.76 5.86 2.63
CA ILE A 185 -13.31 5.86 2.75
C ILE A 185 -12.86 7.32 2.64
N ASP A 186 -12.65 7.98 3.78
CA ASP A 186 -12.06 9.31 3.84
C ASP A 186 -10.56 9.17 3.54
N PHE A 187 -10.19 9.38 2.27
CA PHE A 187 -8.79 9.45 1.85
C PHE A 187 -8.18 10.76 2.34
N ARG A 188 -7.80 10.83 3.62
CA ARG A 188 -6.97 11.93 4.09
C ARG A 188 -5.53 11.70 3.64
N SER A 189 -5.07 12.51 2.69
CA SER A 189 -3.64 12.67 2.46
C SER A 189 -3.04 13.39 3.68
N PHE A 190 -2.54 12.64 4.64
CA PHE A 190 -1.71 13.24 5.69
C PHE A 190 -0.40 13.70 5.06
N LYS A 191 -0.12 15.01 5.10
CA LYS A 191 1.24 15.50 4.84
C LYS A 191 2.16 14.86 5.86
N VAL A 192 3.04 14.01 5.36
CA VAL A 192 3.97 13.17 6.11
C VAL A 192 4.96 14.06 6.86
N GLY A 193 4.59 14.51 8.05
CA GLY A 193 5.51 15.06 9.05
C GLY A 193 6.14 13.97 9.91
N ASN A 194 5.41 12.88 10.17
CA ASN A 194 5.91 11.69 10.85
C ASN A 194 5.61 10.46 9.98
N ARG A 195 6.66 9.75 9.55
CA ARG A 195 6.58 8.51 8.74
C ARG A 195 6.30 7.26 9.59
N ALA A 196 5.77 7.42 10.80
CA ALA A 196 5.51 6.31 11.70
C ALA A 196 4.06 6.38 12.18
N ILE A 197 3.42 5.21 12.25
CA ILE A 197 2.16 5.06 12.98
C ILE A 197 2.55 4.95 14.46
N ASP A 198 2.17 5.95 15.23
CA ASP A 198 2.26 5.95 16.69
C ASP A 198 0.85 5.65 17.22
N LEU A 199 0.66 4.44 17.74
CA LEU A 199 -0.56 4.07 18.46
C LEU A 199 -0.43 4.65 19.88
N GLN A 200 -0.53 5.97 20.02
CA GLN A 200 -0.68 6.56 21.37
C GLN A 200 -2.04 6.16 21.93
N LEU A 201 -2.01 5.68 23.18
CA LEU A 201 -3.16 5.37 24.03
C LEU A 201 -4.01 6.62 24.31
#